data_AF-A0A967CW96-F1
#
_entry.id   AF-A0A967CW96-F1
#
_cell.length_a   1.000
_cell.length_b   1.000
_cell.length_c   1.000
_cell.angle_alpha   90.00
_cell.angle_beta   90.00
_cell.angle_gamma   90.00
#
_symmetry.space_group_name_H-M   'P 1'
#
loop_
_entity.id
_entity.type
_entity.pdbx_description
1 polymer ?
#
loop_
_entity_poly.entity_id
_entity_poly.type
_entity_poly.pdbx_seq_one_letter_code
_entity_poly.pdbx_strand_id
1 'polypeptide(L)'
;MLIHRRTVLASALALLPACRTASAQAPYPDKPIRLIVPFAPGGNADLTGRLFAEALAKRLGQPVVVENRGGAGGAIGSEQLAKAAPDGYTLGLGSTGTYLVSPRMTGATPPYTLASFAPVALLNTSSMVIEVNAQNPIKDWAGFLGYVRANPGKLTIGHPGNGSTNHLALLRLQKALGISFNIVPYKSMGPALADLLSGQIDAAIDQIPASIGHIRSGKLLPIVVTSARRASQLPDTPTLQQSGVSEFDAATPLFLMAPAGTPDAIVSKLNAVVADAIADPALREKMAGLGAETEAVTPAALTAFLQKEDAAIAELAARTGLPTERLVASEWQASAERIERLLFENSKVELAEGIIDELVIVPDGMLWYLPFELLPVGSARAAVAGQRPPRPQAPTVESTAALSGARIDKQPDNHSELRRLHDVCRIRYCPTRSLAVLRFETP
;
A
#
# COMPACT_ATOMS: atom_id res chain seq x y z
N MET A 1 73.75 14.25 50.78
CA MET A 1 72.46 14.48 50.09
C MET A 1 71.41 13.62 50.81
N LEU A 2 70.68 14.20 51.77
CA LEU A 2 69.73 13.49 52.62
C LEU A 2 68.37 13.40 51.91
N ILE A 3 68.08 12.23 51.33
CA ILE A 3 66.77 11.98 50.70
C ILE A 3 65.74 11.79 51.82
N HIS A 4 64.80 12.73 51.92
CA HIS A 4 63.73 12.70 52.91
C HIS A 4 62.77 11.53 52.67
N ARG A 5 62.61 10.66 53.67
CA ARG A 5 61.63 9.55 53.68
C ARG A 5 60.18 9.99 53.40
N ARG A 6 59.84 11.27 53.64
CA ARG A 6 58.50 11.82 53.41
C ARG A 6 58.19 12.11 51.94
N THR A 7 59.20 12.30 51.09
CA THR A 7 59.02 12.52 49.66
C THR A 7 58.74 11.22 48.90
N VAL A 8 59.16 10.06 49.43
CA VAL A 8 58.91 8.75 48.80
C VAL A 8 57.46 8.27 49.02
N LEU A 9 56.83 8.60 50.16
CA LEU A 9 55.41 8.26 50.40
C LEU A 9 54.42 9.15 49.63
N ALA A 10 54.80 10.38 49.27
CA ALA A 10 53.96 11.27 48.47
C ALA A 10 53.91 10.88 46.97
N SER A 11 54.90 10.12 46.49
CA SER A 11 54.97 9.66 45.09
C SER A 11 54.23 8.33 44.85
N ALA A 12 53.82 7.61 45.90
CA ALA A 12 53.14 6.32 45.78
C ALA A 12 51.62 6.44 45.57
N LEU A 13 51.02 7.62 45.81
CA LEU A 13 49.57 7.84 45.66
C LEU A 13 49.17 8.41 44.29
N ALA A 14 50.14 8.75 43.43
CA ALA A 14 49.91 9.30 42.08
C ALA A 14 49.89 8.23 40.96
N LEU A 15 49.98 6.95 41.33
CA LEU A 15 50.01 5.79 40.42
C LEU A 15 48.80 4.87 40.58
N LEU A 16 47.70 5.34 41.19
CA LEU A 16 46.40 4.69 41.02
C LEU A 16 46.08 4.74 39.53
N PRO A 17 46.16 3.61 38.80
CA PRO A 17 45.81 3.60 37.40
C PRO A 17 44.35 4.02 37.37
N ALA A 18 44.03 4.98 36.51
CA ALA A 18 42.68 5.12 36.02
C ALA A 18 42.30 3.79 35.37
N CYS A 19 41.84 2.84 36.19
CA CYS A 19 40.95 1.78 35.77
C CYS A 19 39.71 2.51 35.28
N ARG A 20 39.78 3.00 34.04
CA ARG A 20 38.60 3.13 33.21
C ARG A 20 37.97 1.75 33.32
N THR A 21 36.92 1.65 34.11
CA THR A 21 35.99 0.55 34.01
C THR A 21 35.68 0.47 32.53
N ALA A 22 36.25 -0.53 31.85
CA ALA A 22 35.73 -0.95 30.59
C ALA A 22 34.27 -1.27 30.92
N SER A 23 33.35 -0.36 30.60
CA SER A 23 31.95 -0.73 30.50
C SER A 23 31.97 -1.83 29.47
N ALA A 24 31.92 -3.08 29.94
CA ALA A 24 31.52 -4.18 29.10
C ALA A 24 30.24 -3.69 28.44
N GLN A 25 30.27 -3.49 27.12
CA GLN A 25 29.06 -3.16 26.38
C GLN A 25 28.03 -4.19 26.82
N ALA A 26 26.89 -3.73 27.34
CA ALA A 26 25.84 -4.61 27.77
C ALA A 26 25.55 -5.59 26.61
N PRO A 27 25.42 -6.90 26.89
CA PRO A 27 25.27 -7.88 25.83
C PRO A 27 24.01 -7.55 25.03
N TYR A 28 24.16 -7.25 23.74
CA TYR A 28 23.01 -7.03 22.86
C TYR A 28 22.17 -8.31 22.75
N PRO A 29 20.83 -8.26 22.86
CA PRO A 29 20.03 -7.12 23.28
C PRO A 29 19.88 -7.06 24.81
N ASP A 30 19.91 -5.84 25.36
CA ASP A 30 19.72 -5.54 26.80
C ASP A 30 18.41 -4.78 27.11
N LYS A 31 17.64 -4.45 26.07
CA LYS A 31 16.34 -3.76 26.11
C LYS A 31 15.43 -4.28 25.00
N PRO A 32 14.12 -3.98 25.04
CA PRO A 32 13.18 -4.38 24.00
C PRO A 32 13.58 -3.92 22.60
N ILE A 33 13.32 -4.77 21.60
CA ILE A 33 13.50 -4.48 20.17
C ILE A 33 12.15 -4.07 19.57
N ARG A 34 12.14 -3.03 18.75
CA ARG A 34 10.97 -2.60 17.98
C ARG A 34 11.03 -3.24 16.60
N LEU A 35 9.92 -3.86 16.18
CA LEU A 35 9.76 -4.43 14.85
C LEU A 35 8.70 -3.66 14.08
N ILE A 36 9.13 -2.83 13.13
CA ILE A 36 8.25 -2.06 12.25
C ILE A 36 7.66 -3.00 11.20
N VAL A 37 6.33 -3.08 11.17
CA VAL A 37 5.59 -3.77 10.11
C VAL A 37 4.95 -2.70 9.22
N PRO A 38 5.34 -2.54 7.94
CA PRO A 38 4.99 -1.38 7.14
C PRO A 38 3.58 -1.49 6.51
N PHE A 39 2.67 -2.22 7.15
CA PHE A 39 1.29 -2.42 6.71
C PHE A 39 0.34 -2.37 7.92
N ALA A 40 -0.92 -2.03 7.67
CA ALA A 40 -1.96 -2.16 8.70
C ALA A 40 -2.13 -3.63 9.15
N PRO A 41 -2.66 -3.87 10.38
CA PRO A 41 -2.84 -5.23 10.90
C PRO A 41 -3.72 -6.14 10.03
N GLY A 42 -3.59 -7.46 10.22
CA GLY A 42 -4.45 -8.45 9.59
C GLY A 42 -4.05 -8.90 8.17
N GLY A 43 -2.86 -8.51 7.70
CA GLY A 43 -2.27 -9.02 6.46
C GLY A 43 -1.07 -9.94 6.70
N ASN A 44 -0.52 -10.52 5.63
CA ASN A 44 0.62 -11.44 5.70
C ASN A 44 1.83 -10.90 6.50
N ALA A 45 2.19 -9.63 6.30
CA ALA A 45 3.31 -9.01 7.02
C ALA A 45 3.07 -8.90 8.54
N ASP A 46 1.84 -8.61 8.96
CA ASP A 46 1.48 -8.52 10.38
C ASP A 46 1.47 -9.91 11.04
N LEU A 47 0.85 -10.90 10.38
CA LEU A 47 0.85 -12.29 10.84
C LEU A 47 2.28 -12.81 10.99
N THR A 48 3.09 -12.69 9.93
CA THR A 48 4.52 -13.08 9.95
C THR A 48 5.26 -12.35 11.07
N GLY A 49 5.08 -11.04 11.18
CA GLY A 49 5.81 -10.23 12.15
C GLY A 49 5.52 -10.60 13.59
N ARG A 50 4.26 -10.91 13.92
CA ARG A 50 3.89 -11.38 15.27
C ARG A 50 4.47 -12.74 15.59
N LEU A 51 4.46 -13.67 14.63
CA LEU A 51 5.03 -15.02 14.82
C LEU A 51 6.54 -14.97 15.04
N PHE A 52 7.25 -14.21 14.20
CA PHE A 52 8.68 -14.05 14.37
C PHE A 52 9.01 -13.22 15.61
N ALA A 53 8.25 -12.18 15.96
CA ALA A 53 8.47 -11.43 17.20
C ALA A 53 8.41 -12.33 18.44
N GLU A 54 7.41 -13.22 18.53
CA GLU A 54 7.31 -14.21 19.60
C GLU A 54 8.52 -15.16 19.62
N ALA A 55 8.88 -15.71 18.46
CA ALA A 55 9.99 -16.66 18.32
C ALA A 55 11.36 -16.02 18.64
N LEU A 56 11.56 -14.78 18.23
CA LEU A 56 12.76 -13.97 18.51
C LEU A 56 12.83 -13.60 19.99
N ALA A 57 11.72 -13.16 20.59
CA ALA A 57 11.70 -12.76 21.99
C ALA A 57 12.11 -13.90 22.93
N LYS A 58 11.61 -15.12 22.66
CA LYS A 58 11.97 -16.34 23.40
C LYS A 58 13.47 -16.64 23.34
N ARG A 59 14.12 -16.39 22.19
CA ARG A 59 15.53 -16.72 21.95
C ARG A 59 16.49 -15.61 22.38
N LEU A 60 16.05 -14.36 22.28
CA LEU A 60 16.85 -13.18 22.64
C LEU A 60 16.77 -12.85 24.14
N GLY A 61 15.75 -13.34 24.84
CA GLY A 61 15.50 -12.99 26.24
C GLY A 61 15.04 -11.54 26.43
N GLN A 62 14.69 -10.85 25.34
CA GLN A 62 14.17 -9.48 25.34
C GLN A 62 12.88 -9.42 24.52
N PRO A 63 11.89 -8.58 24.92
CA PRO A 63 10.67 -8.41 24.14
C PRO A 63 10.97 -7.89 22.73
N VAL A 64 10.25 -8.43 21.73
CA VAL A 64 10.20 -7.88 20.38
C VAL A 64 8.80 -7.32 20.16
N VAL A 65 8.68 -5.99 20.08
CA VAL A 65 7.40 -5.28 20.04
C VAL A 65 7.05 -4.93 18.59
N VAL A 66 5.93 -5.45 18.10
CA VAL A 66 5.42 -5.18 16.75
C VAL A 66 4.74 -3.81 16.70
N GLU A 67 5.18 -2.96 15.77
CA GLU A 67 4.57 -1.66 15.48
C GLU A 67 4.11 -1.58 14.01
N ASN A 68 2.80 -1.55 13.78
CA ASN A 68 2.24 -1.39 12.43
C ASN A 68 2.31 0.09 11.98
N ARG A 69 2.97 0.34 10.85
CA ARG A 69 3.16 1.66 10.22
C ARG A 69 2.83 1.58 8.74
N GLY A 70 1.53 1.43 8.42
CA GLY A 70 1.04 1.23 7.06
C GLY A 70 0.92 2.50 6.20
N GLY A 71 0.89 2.31 4.88
CA GLY A 71 0.62 3.35 3.86
C GLY A 71 1.62 3.34 2.71
N ALA A 72 1.18 3.81 1.53
CA ALA A 72 1.99 3.93 0.30
C ALA A 72 2.76 2.63 -0.07
N GLY A 73 2.12 1.46 0.03
CA GLY A 73 2.78 0.16 -0.23
C GLY A 73 3.90 -0.21 0.74
N GLY A 74 3.96 0.46 1.89
CA GLY A 74 4.96 0.26 2.94
C GLY A 74 6.11 1.27 2.95
N ALA A 75 6.08 2.28 2.07
CA ALA A 75 7.08 3.35 2.10
C ALA A 75 7.14 4.07 3.45
N ILE A 76 6.00 4.37 4.07
CA ILE A 76 5.97 5.18 5.30
C ILE A 76 6.74 4.49 6.45
N GLY A 77 6.44 3.21 6.71
CA GLY A 77 7.14 2.45 7.75
C GLY A 77 8.62 2.23 7.43
N SER A 78 8.95 2.01 6.16
CA SER A 78 10.33 1.76 5.72
C SER A 78 11.19 3.02 5.75
N GLU A 79 10.63 4.19 5.44
CA GLU A 79 11.30 5.48 5.62
C GLU A 79 11.60 5.74 7.10
N GLN A 80 10.67 5.39 8.00
CA GLN A 80 10.91 5.47 9.44
C GLN A 80 12.07 4.55 9.87
N LEU A 81 12.14 3.33 9.33
CA LEU A 81 13.26 2.42 9.58
C LEU A 81 14.59 2.99 9.07
N ALA A 82 14.61 3.53 7.85
CA ALA A 82 15.81 4.10 7.24
C ALA A 82 16.42 5.25 8.08
N LYS A 83 15.59 5.95 8.86
CA LYS A 83 15.99 7.05 9.75
C LYS A 83 16.28 6.62 11.19
N ALA A 84 16.08 5.35 11.53
CA ALA A 84 16.30 4.85 12.88
C ALA A 84 17.80 4.70 13.20
N ALA A 85 18.12 4.64 14.50
CA ALA A 85 19.50 4.39 14.92
C ALA A 85 19.96 3.00 14.47
N PRO A 86 21.18 2.87 13.91
CA PRO A 86 21.73 1.59 13.47
C PRO A 86 22.29 0.77 14.65
N ASP A 87 21.50 0.61 15.71
CA ASP A 87 21.91 -0.04 16.96
C ASP A 87 21.27 -1.44 17.16
N GLY A 88 20.50 -1.91 16.17
CA GLY A 88 19.81 -3.20 16.21
C GLY A 88 18.52 -3.24 17.03
N TYR A 89 18.10 -2.14 17.67
CA TYR A 89 16.87 -2.12 18.48
C TYR A 89 15.65 -1.63 17.71
N THR A 90 15.83 -1.17 16.47
CA THR A 90 14.74 -0.95 15.52
C THR A 90 15.00 -1.80 14.29
N LEU A 91 14.13 -2.77 14.05
CA LEU A 91 14.13 -3.63 12.88
C LEU A 91 12.86 -3.35 12.08
N GLY A 92 12.83 -3.76 10.82
CA GLY A 92 11.60 -3.72 10.04
C GLY A 92 11.43 -4.93 9.15
N LEU A 93 10.17 -5.18 8.82
CA LEU A 93 9.76 -6.15 7.82
C LEU A 93 9.49 -5.47 6.50
N GLY A 94 9.62 -6.21 5.41
CA GLY A 94 9.09 -5.79 4.13
C GLY A 94 9.38 -6.81 3.05
N SER A 95 8.86 -6.54 1.86
CA SER A 95 9.09 -7.36 0.67
C SER A 95 9.94 -6.60 -0.35
N THR A 96 10.23 -7.24 -1.48
CA THR A 96 10.81 -6.57 -2.65
C THR A 96 9.95 -5.38 -3.09
N GLY A 97 8.62 -5.52 -3.06
CA GLY A 97 7.70 -4.42 -3.36
C GLY A 97 7.91 -3.23 -2.42
N THR A 98 8.00 -3.50 -1.11
CA THR A 98 8.23 -2.48 -0.10
C THR A 98 9.56 -1.76 -0.31
N TYR A 99 10.68 -2.49 -0.37
CA TYR A 99 12.01 -1.84 -0.35
C TYR A 99 12.50 -1.34 -1.71
N LEU A 100 11.97 -1.89 -2.82
CA LEU A 100 12.52 -1.65 -4.15
C LEU A 100 11.51 -0.96 -5.08
N VAL A 101 10.21 -1.25 -4.99
CA VAL A 101 9.21 -0.71 -5.94
C VAL A 101 8.50 0.51 -5.38
N SER A 102 7.86 0.38 -4.22
CA SER A 102 7.12 1.45 -3.52
C SER A 102 7.86 2.79 -3.47
N PRO A 103 9.14 2.90 -3.06
CA PRO A 103 9.83 4.19 -2.98
C PRO A 103 10.05 4.85 -4.36
N ARG A 104 9.99 4.08 -5.45
CA ARG A 104 10.06 4.61 -6.83
C ARG A 104 8.71 5.09 -7.35
N MET A 105 7.61 4.80 -6.64
CA MET A 105 6.26 5.21 -7.00
C MET A 105 5.79 6.46 -6.22
N THR A 106 6.47 6.85 -5.15
CA THR A 106 6.09 7.97 -4.26
C THR A 106 6.58 9.35 -4.73
N GLY A 107 7.21 9.46 -5.90
CA GLY A 107 7.64 10.74 -6.47
C GLY A 107 8.97 10.68 -7.21
N ALA A 108 9.48 11.84 -7.65
CA ALA A 108 10.71 11.93 -8.43
C ALA A 108 11.97 11.55 -7.62
N THR A 109 11.96 11.79 -6.31
CA THR A 109 13.05 11.42 -5.40
C THR A 109 12.53 10.37 -4.42
N PRO A 110 13.05 9.14 -4.46
CA PRO A 110 12.69 8.09 -3.51
C PRO A 110 13.01 8.49 -2.06
N PRO A 111 12.11 8.24 -1.08
CA PRO A 111 12.35 8.56 0.33
C PRO A 111 13.49 7.74 0.96
N TYR A 112 13.84 6.62 0.34
CA TYR A 112 14.97 5.75 0.68
C TYR A 112 15.34 4.90 -0.53
N THR A 113 16.49 4.23 -0.45
CA THR A 113 16.92 3.21 -1.42
C THR A 113 17.29 1.92 -0.69
N LEU A 114 17.62 0.85 -1.42
CA LEU A 114 18.12 -0.38 -0.81
C LEU A 114 19.34 -0.13 0.10
N ALA A 115 20.19 0.84 -0.27
CA ALA A 115 21.38 1.21 0.50
C ALA A 115 21.08 1.85 1.87
N SER A 116 19.83 2.24 2.13
CA SER A 116 19.38 2.75 3.44
C SER A 116 19.21 1.64 4.49
N PHE A 117 19.39 0.36 4.12
CA PHE A 117 19.14 -0.79 4.98
C PHE A 117 20.29 -1.80 4.98
N ALA A 118 20.36 -2.58 6.06
CA ALA A 118 21.16 -3.79 6.18
C ALA A 118 20.22 -5.02 6.17
N PRO A 119 20.29 -5.90 5.15
CA PRO A 119 19.51 -7.12 5.12
C PRO A 119 19.92 -8.10 6.23
N VAL A 120 18.94 -8.60 7.00
CA VAL A 120 19.20 -9.48 8.14
C VAL A 120 18.85 -10.93 7.82
N ALA A 121 17.61 -11.21 7.40
CA ALA A 121 17.18 -12.58 7.12
C ALA A 121 15.94 -12.63 6.22
N LEU A 122 15.81 -13.70 5.44
CA LEU A 122 14.53 -14.10 4.85
C LEU A 122 13.70 -14.78 5.94
N LEU A 123 12.44 -14.37 6.09
CA LEU A 123 11.53 -14.96 7.07
C LEU A 123 10.64 -16.01 6.43
N ASN A 124 10.01 -15.65 5.31
CA ASN A 124 9.23 -16.58 4.50
C ASN A 124 9.05 -16.07 3.07
N THR A 125 8.61 -16.98 2.21
CA THR A 125 8.05 -16.69 0.89
C THR A 125 6.62 -17.20 0.85
N SER A 126 5.70 -16.33 0.40
CA SER A 126 4.27 -16.66 0.32
C SER A 126 3.77 -16.48 -1.11
N SER A 127 3.10 -17.50 -1.66
CA SER A 127 2.44 -17.39 -2.96
C SER A 127 1.23 -16.45 -2.86
N MET A 128 0.85 -15.80 -3.96
CA MET A 128 -0.37 -15.00 -4.02
C MET A 128 -1.51 -15.80 -4.65
N VAL A 129 -2.73 -15.46 -4.27
CA VAL A 129 -3.97 -16.01 -4.80
C VAL A 129 -4.87 -14.86 -5.25
N ILE A 130 -5.46 -14.98 -6.42
CA ILE A 130 -6.63 -14.19 -6.79
C ILE A 130 -7.84 -14.94 -6.27
N GLU A 131 -8.66 -14.26 -5.48
CA GLU A 131 -9.82 -14.84 -4.81
C GLU A 131 -11.02 -13.91 -4.89
N VAL A 132 -12.20 -14.50 -4.73
CA VAL A 132 -13.48 -13.80 -4.75
C VAL A 132 -14.30 -14.18 -3.53
N ASN A 133 -15.32 -13.40 -3.20
CA ASN A 133 -16.35 -13.83 -2.26
C ASN A 133 -16.98 -15.14 -2.73
N ALA A 134 -17.24 -16.11 -1.84
CA ALA A 134 -17.83 -17.39 -2.22
C ALA A 134 -19.23 -17.26 -2.87
N GLN A 135 -19.94 -16.16 -2.63
CA GLN A 135 -21.23 -15.84 -3.27
C GLN A 135 -21.09 -15.12 -4.62
N ASN A 136 -19.88 -14.67 -5.00
CA ASN A 136 -19.63 -14.02 -6.29
C ASN A 136 -19.96 -14.99 -7.45
N PRO A 137 -20.57 -14.53 -8.56
CA PRO A 137 -20.87 -15.38 -9.71
C PRO A 137 -19.63 -15.95 -10.42
N ILE A 138 -18.45 -15.34 -10.27
CA ILE A 138 -17.18 -15.86 -10.79
C ILE A 138 -16.75 -17.04 -9.93
N LYS A 139 -16.62 -18.24 -10.52
CA LYS A 139 -16.30 -19.48 -9.78
C LYS A 139 -14.96 -20.12 -10.14
N ASP A 140 -14.36 -19.70 -11.24
CA ASP A 140 -13.10 -20.24 -11.72
C ASP A 140 -12.39 -19.19 -12.59
N TRP A 141 -11.19 -19.55 -13.03
CA TRP A 141 -10.37 -18.67 -13.85
C TRP A 141 -10.99 -18.37 -15.23
N ALA A 142 -11.71 -19.32 -15.82
CA ALA A 142 -12.36 -19.12 -17.10
C ALA A 142 -13.50 -18.10 -16.98
N GLY A 143 -14.31 -18.20 -15.92
CA GLY A 143 -15.33 -17.23 -15.56
C GLY A 143 -14.76 -15.86 -15.23
N PHE A 144 -13.62 -15.80 -14.52
CA PHE A 144 -12.92 -14.55 -14.24
C PHE A 144 -12.52 -13.85 -15.55
N LEU A 145 -11.84 -14.56 -16.45
CA LEU A 145 -11.43 -14.00 -17.74
C LEU A 145 -12.62 -13.63 -18.63
N GLY A 146 -13.67 -14.46 -18.63
CA GLY A 146 -14.90 -14.19 -19.37
C GLY A 146 -15.55 -12.88 -18.91
N TYR A 147 -15.69 -12.70 -17.59
CA TYR A 147 -16.27 -11.49 -17.01
C TYR A 147 -15.43 -10.25 -17.34
N VAL A 148 -14.11 -10.29 -17.11
CA VAL A 148 -13.22 -9.15 -17.34
C VAL A 148 -13.19 -8.73 -18.80
N ARG A 149 -13.16 -9.69 -19.74
CA ARG A 149 -13.17 -9.38 -21.18
C ARG A 149 -14.50 -8.79 -21.65
N ALA A 150 -15.61 -9.28 -21.11
CA ALA A 150 -16.94 -8.75 -21.42
C ALA A 150 -17.22 -7.39 -20.75
N ASN A 151 -16.50 -7.07 -19.67
CA ASN A 151 -16.74 -5.87 -18.87
C ASN A 151 -15.41 -5.15 -18.51
N PRO A 152 -14.71 -4.57 -19.51
CA PRO A 152 -13.43 -3.91 -19.27
C PRO A 152 -13.55 -2.83 -18.20
N GLY A 153 -12.65 -2.84 -17.21
CA GLY A 153 -12.59 -1.85 -16.14
C GLY A 153 -13.68 -1.94 -15.07
N LYS A 154 -14.66 -2.84 -15.19
CA LYS A 154 -15.75 -2.96 -14.19
C LYS A 154 -15.41 -3.85 -13.00
N LEU A 155 -14.62 -4.91 -13.21
CA LEU A 155 -14.20 -5.79 -12.11
C LEU A 155 -13.27 -5.01 -11.19
N THR A 156 -13.60 -4.94 -9.91
CA THR A 156 -12.74 -4.34 -8.87
C THR A 156 -11.87 -5.40 -8.22
N ILE A 157 -10.56 -5.14 -8.08
CA ILE A 157 -9.62 -6.04 -7.45
C ILE A 157 -8.75 -5.34 -6.40
N GLY A 158 -8.88 -5.76 -5.15
CA GLY A 158 -8.15 -5.20 -4.00
C GLY A 158 -6.71 -5.69 -3.89
N HIS A 159 -5.82 -4.83 -3.40
CA HIS A 159 -4.42 -5.16 -3.08
C HIS A 159 -3.90 -4.31 -1.88
N PRO A 160 -2.78 -4.69 -1.22
CA PRO A 160 -2.31 -4.03 0.01
C PRO A 160 -1.58 -2.69 -0.19
N GLY A 161 -1.72 -2.06 -1.34
CA GLY A 161 -1.20 -0.72 -1.61
C GLY A 161 -0.22 -0.63 -2.77
N ASN A 162 -0.06 0.60 -3.26
CA ASN A 162 0.71 0.91 -4.47
C ASN A 162 2.17 0.53 -4.32
N GLY A 163 2.68 -0.25 -5.26
CA GLY A 163 4.08 -0.73 -5.28
C GLY A 163 4.32 -1.99 -4.46
N SER A 164 3.29 -2.56 -3.83
CA SER A 164 3.38 -3.92 -3.31
C SER A 164 3.63 -4.95 -4.42
N THR A 165 4.12 -6.13 -4.05
CA THR A 165 4.26 -7.27 -4.99
C THR A 165 2.94 -7.64 -5.65
N ASN A 166 1.83 -7.51 -4.93
CA ASN A 166 0.48 -7.81 -5.42
C ASN A 166 0.06 -6.78 -6.47
N HIS A 167 0.32 -5.49 -6.23
CA HIS A 167 0.09 -4.44 -7.22
C HIS A 167 0.84 -4.73 -8.52
N LEU A 168 2.13 -5.05 -8.41
CA LEU A 168 2.94 -5.38 -9.58
C LEU A 168 2.45 -6.64 -10.30
N ALA A 169 1.98 -7.66 -9.57
CA ALA A 169 1.40 -8.86 -10.15
C ALA A 169 0.14 -8.55 -10.96
N LEU A 170 -0.74 -7.68 -10.46
CA LEU A 170 -1.92 -7.23 -11.21
C LEU A 170 -1.55 -6.47 -12.48
N LEU A 171 -0.63 -5.53 -12.39
CA LEU A 171 -0.18 -4.77 -13.57
C LEU A 171 0.46 -5.69 -14.63
N ARG A 172 1.28 -6.65 -14.19
CA ARG A 172 1.85 -7.70 -15.07
C ARG A 172 0.76 -8.55 -15.70
N LEU A 173 -0.28 -8.91 -14.95
CA LEU A 173 -1.39 -9.73 -15.43
C LEU A 173 -2.23 -8.99 -16.48
N GLN A 174 -2.61 -7.73 -16.22
CA GLN A 174 -3.30 -6.90 -17.21
C GLN A 174 -2.52 -6.81 -18.51
N LYS A 175 -1.22 -6.54 -18.41
CA LYS A 175 -0.31 -6.43 -19.56
C LYS A 175 -0.18 -7.75 -20.31
N ALA A 176 0.02 -8.86 -19.60
CA ALA A 176 0.22 -10.18 -20.21
C ALA A 176 -1.02 -10.66 -20.97
N LEU A 177 -2.21 -10.30 -20.51
CA LEU A 177 -3.48 -10.79 -21.05
C LEU A 177 -4.23 -9.78 -21.92
N GLY A 178 -3.77 -8.53 -21.97
CA GLY A 178 -4.48 -7.44 -22.64
C GLY A 178 -5.87 -7.20 -22.05
N ILE A 179 -6.00 -7.34 -20.73
CA ILE A 179 -7.27 -7.16 -20.00
C ILE A 179 -7.20 -5.94 -19.09
N SER A 180 -8.37 -5.40 -18.75
CA SER A 180 -8.51 -4.23 -17.88
C SER A 180 -9.49 -4.50 -16.75
N PHE A 181 -9.06 -4.27 -15.52
CA PHE A 181 -9.86 -4.29 -14.30
C PHE A 181 -9.47 -3.09 -13.42
N ASN A 182 -10.36 -2.68 -12.52
CA ASN A 182 -10.13 -1.58 -11.61
C ASN A 182 -9.31 -2.06 -10.40
N ILE A 183 -8.10 -1.55 -10.24
CA ILE A 183 -7.19 -1.90 -9.15
C ILE A 183 -7.46 -0.99 -7.96
N VAL A 184 -7.88 -1.56 -6.83
CA VAL A 184 -8.28 -0.80 -5.62
C VAL A 184 -7.20 -0.92 -4.53
N PRO A 185 -6.51 0.16 -4.16
CA PRO A 185 -5.46 0.13 -3.16
C PRO A 185 -6.01 0.17 -1.73
N TYR A 186 -5.47 -0.69 -0.87
CA TYR A 186 -5.72 -0.69 0.57
C TYR A 186 -4.42 -0.45 1.35
N LYS A 187 -4.53 -0.13 2.66
CA LYS A 187 -3.36 0.04 3.54
C LYS A 187 -2.72 -1.29 4.00
N SER A 188 -3.41 -2.40 3.76
CA SER A 188 -3.04 -3.80 4.01
C SER A 188 -4.13 -4.70 3.42
N MET A 189 -3.91 -6.00 3.41
CA MET A 189 -4.95 -6.95 2.99
C MET A 189 -6.04 -7.19 4.04
N GLY A 190 -5.79 -6.94 5.33
CA GLY A 190 -6.85 -7.05 6.35
C GLY A 190 -8.12 -6.25 6.02
N PRO A 191 -8.03 -4.93 5.74
CA PRO A 191 -9.16 -4.13 5.27
C PRO A 191 -9.74 -4.59 3.92
N ALA A 192 -8.89 -4.98 2.96
CA ALA A 192 -9.35 -5.45 1.65
C ALA A 192 -10.17 -6.74 1.74
N LEU A 193 -9.77 -7.67 2.61
CA LEU A 193 -10.51 -8.90 2.87
C LEU A 193 -11.88 -8.62 3.53
N ALA A 194 -11.97 -7.61 4.39
CA ALA A 194 -13.26 -7.20 4.96
C ALA A 194 -14.23 -6.69 3.88
N ASP A 195 -13.72 -5.88 2.94
CA ASP A 195 -14.50 -5.38 1.80
C ASP A 195 -14.87 -6.50 0.82
N LEU A 196 -13.96 -7.45 0.56
CA LEU A 196 -14.24 -8.62 -0.27
C LEU A 196 -15.32 -9.52 0.37
N LEU A 197 -15.22 -9.77 1.68
CA LEU A 197 -16.19 -10.58 2.42
C LEU A 197 -17.58 -9.94 2.47
N SER A 198 -17.66 -8.60 2.43
CA SER A 198 -18.93 -7.86 2.39
C SER A 198 -19.43 -7.58 0.97
N GLY A 199 -18.63 -7.85 -0.06
CA GLY A 199 -18.98 -7.67 -1.46
C GLY A 199 -18.82 -6.24 -1.98
N GLN A 200 -18.05 -5.40 -1.29
CA GLN A 200 -17.71 -4.03 -1.73
C GLN A 200 -16.69 -4.03 -2.88
N ILE A 201 -15.85 -5.07 -2.96
CA ILE A 201 -14.98 -5.34 -4.10
C ILE A 201 -15.25 -6.75 -4.64
N ASP A 202 -15.05 -6.96 -5.93
CA ASP A 202 -15.38 -8.21 -6.61
C ASP A 202 -14.36 -9.32 -6.32
N ALA A 203 -13.08 -8.95 -6.31
CA ALA A 203 -11.94 -9.83 -6.13
C ALA A 203 -10.85 -9.19 -5.26
N ALA A 204 -9.89 -10.00 -4.82
CA ALA A 204 -8.64 -9.52 -4.26
C ALA A 204 -7.46 -10.37 -4.75
N ILE A 205 -6.27 -9.78 -4.75
CA ILE A 205 -5.01 -10.53 -4.82
C ILE A 205 -4.28 -10.41 -3.48
N ASP A 206 -4.20 -11.51 -2.76
CA ASP A 206 -3.56 -11.58 -1.44
C ASP A 206 -2.47 -12.64 -1.41
N GLN A 207 -1.62 -12.60 -0.41
CA GLN A 207 -0.80 -13.74 -0.02
C GLN A 207 -1.63 -14.72 0.80
N ILE A 208 -1.46 -16.01 0.50
CA ILE A 208 -2.23 -17.11 1.10
C ILE A 208 -2.34 -17.04 2.64
N PRO A 209 -1.32 -16.65 3.44
CA PRO A 209 -1.43 -16.54 4.89
C PRO A 209 -2.60 -15.71 5.43
N ALA A 210 -2.96 -14.62 4.76
CA ALA A 210 -4.10 -13.79 5.19
C ALA A 210 -5.44 -14.38 4.71
N SER A 211 -5.46 -15.04 3.55
CA SER A 211 -6.67 -15.60 2.94
C SER A 211 -7.06 -16.99 3.44
N ILE A 212 -6.10 -17.83 3.84
CA ILE A 212 -6.30 -19.28 3.96
C ILE A 212 -7.36 -19.67 4.98
N GLY A 213 -7.53 -18.90 6.06
CA GLY A 213 -8.61 -19.13 7.04
C GLY A 213 -10.00 -18.87 6.45
N HIS A 214 -10.13 -17.85 5.61
CA HIS A 214 -11.38 -17.52 4.92
C HIS A 214 -11.70 -18.51 3.78
N ILE A 215 -10.67 -18.97 3.07
CA ILE A 215 -10.80 -20.01 2.06
C ILE A 215 -11.23 -21.34 2.69
N ARG A 216 -10.56 -21.79 3.76
CA ARG A 216 -10.90 -23.04 4.47
C ARG A 216 -12.30 -23.03 5.08
N SER A 217 -12.79 -21.87 5.50
CA SER A 217 -14.17 -21.72 6.01
C SER A 217 -15.22 -21.57 4.90
N GLY A 218 -14.83 -21.58 3.63
CA GLY A 218 -15.73 -21.46 2.48
C GLY A 218 -16.31 -20.07 2.29
N LYS A 219 -15.74 -19.04 2.92
CA LYS A 219 -16.19 -17.64 2.77
C LYS A 219 -15.58 -16.96 1.54
N LEU A 220 -14.36 -17.35 1.19
CA LEU A 220 -13.67 -16.93 -0.02
C LEU A 220 -13.40 -18.14 -0.91
N LEU A 221 -13.40 -17.91 -2.22
CA LEU A 221 -13.12 -18.91 -3.23
C LEU A 221 -11.81 -18.55 -3.96
N PRO A 222 -10.76 -19.38 -3.87
CA PRO A 222 -9.51 -19.16 -4.59
C PRO A 222 -9.70 -19.48 -6.07
N ILE A 223 -9.45 -18.49 -6.93
CA ILE A 223 -9.63 -18.60 -8.39
C ILE A 223 -8.35 -19.11 -9.06
N VAL A 224 -7.20 -18.51 -8.72
CA VAL A 224 -5.91 -18.87 -9.32
C VAL A 224 -4.74 -18.47 -8.43
N VAL A 225 -3.68 -19.26 -8.42
CA VAL A 225 -2.42 -18.98 -7.70
C VAL A 225 -1.38 -18.41 -8.67
N THR A 226 -0.56 -17.46 -8.21
CA THR A 226 0.42 -16.76 -9.04
C THR A 226 1.80 -17.41 -9.13
N SER A 227 2.09 -18.39 -8.28
CA SER A 227 3.35 -19.13 -8.32
C SER A 227 3.38 -20.14 -9.46
N ALA A 228 4.58 -20.53 -9.90
CA ALA A 228 4.75 -21.54 -10.95
C ALA A 228 4.11 -22.90 -10.59
N ARG A 229 4.11 -23.27 -9.31
CA ARG A 229 3.53 -24.51 -8.77
C ARG A 229 2.34 -24.20 -7.88
N ARG A 230 1.38 -25.13 -7.79
CA ARG A 230 0.24 -24.98 -6.88
C ARG A 230 0.74 -24.86 -5.44
N ALA A 231 0.09 -24.00 -4.66
CA ALA A 231 0.37 -23.94 -3.24
C ALA A 231 -0.12 -25.22 -2.57
N SER A 232 0.69 -25.83 -1.69
CA SER A 232 0.33 -27.10 -1.04
C SER A 232 -0.95 -27.03 -0.21
N GLN A 233 -1.32 -25.83 0.23
CA GLN A 233 -2.50 -25.51 1.03
C GLN A 233 -3.75 -25.29 0.16
N LEU A 234 -3.56 -25.10 -1.15
CA LEU A 234 -4.60 -24.93 -2.16
C LEU A 234 -4.33 -25.90 -3.34
N PRO A 235 -4.30 -27.22 -3.08
CA PRO A 235 -3.88 -28.21 -4.08
C PRO A 235 -4.82 -28.28 -5.28
N ASP A 236 -6.07 -27.84 -5.14
CA ASP A 236 -7.09 -27.86 -6.18
C ASP A 236 -7.15 -26.55 -6.99
N THR A 237 -6.53 -25.48 -6.51
CA THR A 237 -6.51 -24.19 -7.21
C THR A 237 -5.43 -24.20 -8.29
N PRO A 238 -5.77 -23.89 -9.57
CA PRO A 238 -4.79 -23.88 -10.65
C PRO A 238 -3.81 -22.72 -10.49
N THR A 239 -2.64 -22.84 -11.13
CA THR A 239 -1.72 -21.71 -11.28
C THR A 239 -2.04 -20.90 -12.53
N LEU A 240 -1.57 -19.65 -12.59
CA LEU A 240 -1.67 -18.83 -13.80
C LEU A 240 -0.99 -19.51 -15.01
N GLN A 241 0.13 -20.22 -14.80
CA GLN A 241 0.80 -20.98 -15.87
C GLN A 241 -0.05 -22.15 -16.38
N GLN A 242 -0.65 -22.93 -15.47
CA GLN A 242 -1.59 -24.02 -15.85
C GLN A 242 -2.82 -23.48 -16.59
N SER A 243 -3.16 -22.23 -16.32
CA SER A 243 -4.29 -21.52 -16.90
C SER A 243 -3.95 -20.72 -18.18
N GLY A 244 -2.77 -20.95 -18.77
CA GLY A 244 -2.38 -20.38 -20.06
C GLY A 244 -1.65 -19.03 -20.01
N VAL A 245 -1.23 -18.56 -18.83
CA VAL A 245 -0.43 -17.33 -18.67
C VAL A 245 1.05 -17.72 -18.52
N SER A 246 1.74 -17.84 -19.65
CA SER A 246 3.15 -18.24 -19.70
C SER A 246 4.06 -17.31 -18.88
N GLU A 247 5.11 -17.88 -18.29
CA GLU A 247 6.15 -17.16 -17.53
C GLU A 247 5.64 -16.34 -16.32
N PHE A 248 4.41 -16.58 -15.89
CA PHE A 248 3.89 -15.98 -14.67
C PHE A 248 4.37 -16.77 -13.45
N ASP A 249 5.38 -16.24 -12.77
CA ASP A 249 5.78 -16.70 -11.45
C ASP A 249 5.93 -15.46 -10.55
N ALA A 250 5.09 -15.42 -9.51
CA ALA A 250 5.11 -14.34 -8.55
C ALA A 250 4.79 -14.88 -7.16
N ALA A 251 5.67 -14.56 -6.22
CA ALA A 251 5.51 -14.79 -4.79
C ALA A 251 6.01 -13.57 -4.04
N THR A 252 5.61 -13.45 -2.78
CA THR A 252 6.06 -12.37 -1.91
C THR A 252 7.05 -12.93 -0.88
N PRO A 253 8.35 -12.64 -1.04
CA PRO A 253 9.29 -12.86 0.04
C PRO A 253 9.15 -11.75 1.09
N LEU A 254 9.23 -12.11 2.36
CA LEU A 254 9.28 -11.19 3.50
C LEU A 254 10.63 -11.30 4.20
N PHE A 255 11.30 -10.16 4.33
CA PHE A 255 12.62 -10.06 4.92
C PHE A 255 12.58 -9.25 6.21
N LEU A 256 13.53 -9.56 7.10
CA LEU A 256 13.91 -8.74 8.23
C LEU A 256 15.08 -7.85 7.80
N MET A 257 14.95 -6.55 8.06
CA MET A 257 15.92 -5.52 7.72
C MET A 257 16.26 -4.69 8.96
N ALA A 258 17.48 -4.16 8.99
CA ALA A 258 17.93 -3.17 9.96
C ALA A 258 18.33 -1.88 9.23
N PRO A 259 18.49 -0.74 9.92
CA PRO A 259 19.02 0.48 9.31
C PRO A 259 20.46 0.26 8.80
N ALA A 260 20.82 0.95 7.71
CA ALA A 260 22.20 0.94 7.22
C ALA A 260 23.19 1.38 8.31
N GLY A 261 24.35 0.72 8.36
CA GLY A 261 25.37 0.93 9.39
C GLY A 261 25.16 0.13 10.67
N THR A 262 24.11 -0.70 10.76
CA THR A 262 23.95 -1.63 11.89
C THR A 262 25.16 -2.57 11.94
N PRO A 263 25.85 -2.74 13.08
CA PRO A 263 27.07 -3.56 13.16
C PRO A 263 26.86 -4.99 12.65
N ASP A 264 27.82 -5.50 11.87
CA ASP A 264 27.76 -6.85 11.29
C ASP A 264 27.59 -7.94 12.34
N ALA A 265 28.14 -7.74 13.55
CA ALA A 265 27.97 -8.66 14.67
C ALA A 265 26.51 -8.75 15.13
N ILE A 266 25.77 -7.63 15.11
CA ILE A 266 24.34 -7.58 15.44
C ILE A 266 23.53 -8.23 14.32
N VAL A 267 23.82 -7.91 13.05
CA VAL A 267 23.16 -8.52 11.89
C VAL A 267 23.35 -10.04 11.90
N SER A 268 24.57 -10.50 12.14
CA SER A 268 24.90 -11.93 12.22
C SER A 268 24.19 -12.62 13.38
N LYS A 269 24.13 -11.98 14.55
CA LYS A 269 23.41 -12.51 15.71
C LYS A 269 21.91 -12.62 15.44
N LEU A 270 21.29 -11.58 14.89
CA LEU A 270 19.87 -11.60 14.53
C LEU A 270 19.56 -12.66 13.47
N ASN A 271 20.41 -12.80 12.44
CA ASN A 271 20.28 -13.83 11.42
C ASN A 271 20.34 -15.24 12.04
N ALA A 272 21.31 -15.50 12.92
CA ALA A 272 21.42 -16.79 13.61
C ALA A 272 20.16 -17.09 14.43
N VAL A 273 19.62 -16.10 15.14
CA VAL A 273 18.38 -16.27 15.92
C VAL A 273 17.17 -16.53 15.02
N VAL A 274 17.09 -15.89 13.85
CA VAL A 274 16.05 -16.19 12.84
C VAL A 274 16.22 -17.61 12.29
N ALA A 275 17.45 -18.04 11.99
CA ALA A 275 17.72 -19.40 11.51
C ALA A 275 17.31 -20.45 12.57
N ASP A 276 17.64 -20.21 13.84
CA ASP A 276 17.20 -21.06 14.97
C ASP A 276 15.68 -21.04 15.18
N ALA A 277 15.02 -19.95 14.83
CA ALA A 277 13.55 -19.88 14.82
C ALA A 277 12.97 -20.71 13.68
N ILE A 278 13.52 -20.61 12.47
CA ILE A 278 13.09 -21.38 11.31
C ILE A 278 13.39 -22.89 11.49
N ALA A 279 14.41 -23.26 12.26
CA ALA A 279 14.69 -24.65 12.58
C ALA A 279 13.66 -25.29 13.54
N ASP A 280 12.85 -24.48 14.23
CA ASP A 280 11.82 -24.94 15.17
C ASP A 280 10.64 -25.59 14.42
N PRO A 281 10.36 -26.89 14.65
CA PRO A 281 9.26 -27.58 13.97
C PRO A 281 7.91 -26.89 14.19
N ALA A 282 7.66 -26.32 15.38
CA ALA A 282 6.39 -25.68 15.69
C ALA A 282 6.18 -24.40 14.86
N LEU A 283 7.24 -23.61 14.65
CA LEU A 283 7.15 -22.43 13.78
C LEU A 283 6.97 -22.84 12.33
N ARG A 284 7.73 -23.85 11.86
CA ARG A 284 7.61 -24.36 10.48
C ARG A 284 6.21 -24.89 10.19
N GLU A 285 5.65 -25.71 11.08
CA GLU A 285 4.29 -26.23 10.94
C GLU A 285 3.25 -25.12 10.94
N LYS A 286 3.41 -24.10 11.79
CA LYS A 286 2.51 -22.94 11.83
C LYS A 286 2.58 -22.13 10.53
N MET A 287 3.78 -21.85 10.02
CA MET A 287 3.98 -21.13 8.77
C MET A 287 3.48 -21.92 7.55
N ALA A 288 3.79 -23.22 7.49
CA ALA A 288 3.27 -24.10 6.45
C ALA A 288 1.74 -24.21 6.53
N GLY A 289 1.16 -24.29 7.73
CA GLY A 289 -0.29 -24.27 7.94
C GLY A 289 -0.96 -23.00 7.40
N LEU A 290 -0.21 -21.89 7.34
CA LEU A 290 -0.65 -20.61 6.78
C LEU A 290 -0.36 -20.46 5.28
N GLY A 291 0.36 -21.36 4.60
CA GLY A 291 0.71 -21.13 3.19
C GLY A 291 1.98 -20.36 2.94
N ALA A 292 2.84 -20.27 3.96
CA ALA A 292 4.15 -19.64 3.86
C ALA A 292 5.26 -20.68 3.96
N GLU A 293 6.26 -20.55 3.09
CA GLU A 293 7.46 -21.38 3.07
C GLU A 293 8.60 -20.63 3.76
N THR A 294 9.29 -21.28 4.69
CA THR A 294 10.40 -20.69 5.44
C THR A 294 11.73 -21.30 5.00
N GLU A 295 12.70 -20.45 4.70
CA GLU A 295 14.06 -20.87 4.36
C GLU A 295 15.07 -19.97 5.07
N ALA A 296 16.02 -20.57 5.78
CA ALA A 296 17.11 -19.84 6.40
C ALA A 296 18.18 -19.54 5.34
N VAL A 297 18.44 -18.26 5.10
CA VAL A 297 19.48 -17.78 4.18
C VAL A 297 20.47 -16.88 4.91
N THR A 298 21.71 -16.81 4.43
CA THR A 298 22.71 -15.92 5.00
C THR A 298 22.41 -14.45 4.65
N PRO A 299 22.87 -13.48 5.45
CA PRO A 299 22.70 -12.06 5.12
C PRO A 299 23.33 -11.70 3.77
N ALA A 300 24.46 -12.33 3.43
CA ALA A 300 25.16 -12.13 2.16
C ALA A 300 24.35 -12.65 0.96
N ALA A 301 23.75 -13.85 1.07
CA ALA A 301 22.88 -14.39 0.02
C ALA A 301 21.64 -13.51 -0.18
N LEU A 302 21.02 -13.05 0.92
CA LEU A 302 19.89 -12.12 0.86
C LEU A 302 20.27 -10.77 0.24
N THR A 303 21.44 -10.25 0.57
CA THR A 303 21.95 -8.99 -0.01
C THR A 303 22.14 -9.13 -1.52
N ALA A 304 22.77 -10.22 -1.97
CA ALA A 304 22.95 -10.50 -3.39
C ALA A 304 21.61 -10.64 -4.14
N PHE A 305 20.64 -11.33 -3.53
CA PHE A 305 19.28 -11.41 -4.05
C PHE A 305 18.65 -10.02 -4.21
N LEU A 306 18.66 -9.20 -3.16
CA LEU A 306 18.04 -7.86 -3.19
C LEU A 306 18.73 -6.91 -4.17
N GLN A 307 20.06 -6.99 -4.32
CA GLN A 307 20.80 -6.18 -5.29
C GLN A 307 20.43 -6.56 -6.74
N LYS A 308 20.27 -7.87 -7.01
CA LYS A 308 19.81 -8.34 -8.32
C LYS A 308 18.40 -7.84 -8.63
N GLU A 309 17.49 -7.93 -7.66
CA GLU A 309 16.11 -7.44 -7.80
C GLU A 309 16.06 -5.92 -7.98
N ASP A 310 16.87 -5.17 -7.23
CA ASP A 310 16.92 -3.70 -7.33
C ASP A 310 17.39 -3.23 -8.71
N ALA A 311 18.40 -3.91 -9.28
CA ALA A 311 18.87 -3.65 -10.63
C ALA A 311 17.79 -3.93 -11.69
N ALA A 312 17.10 -5.07 -11.58
CA ALA A 312 16.02 -5.43 -12.50
C ALA A 312 14.83 -4.44 -12.43
N ILE A 313 14.47 -4.02 -11.21
CA ILE A 313 13.38 -3.04 -10.99
C ILE A 313 13.80 -1.66 -11.49
N ALA A 314 15.06 -1.25 -11.31
CA ALA A 314 15.57 0.01 -11.83
C ALA A 314 15.53 0.04 -13.37
N GLU A 315 15.91 -1.06 -14.04
CA GLU A 315 15.80 -1.17 -15.50
C GLU A 315 14.34 -1.09 -15.96
N LEU A 316 13.44 -1.80 -15.27
CA LEU A 316 12.01 -1.76 -15.57
C LEU A 316 11.46 -0.34 -15.44
N ALA A 317 11.77 0.34 -14.33
CA ALA A 317 11.31 1.70 -14.08
C ALA A 317 11.80 2.69 -15.15
N ALA A 318 13.06 2.55 -15.59
CA ALA A 318 13.63 3.38 -16.65
C ALA A 318 12.95 3.14 -18.02
N ARG A 319 12.52 1.90 -18.29
CA ARG A 319 11.91 1.53 -19.57
C ARG A 319 10.42 1.84 -19.65
N THR A 320 9.68 1.67 -18.56
CA THR A 320 8.21 1.74 -18.59
C THR A 320 7.63 3.00 -17.98
N GLY A 321 8.39 3.72 -17.13
CA GLY A 321 7.84 4.72 -16.23
C GLY A 321 6.86 4.04 -15.27
N LEU A 322 7.32 3.65 -14.08
CA LEU A 322 6.37 3.12 -13.07
C LEU A 322 5.30 4.17 -12.83
N PRO A 323 4.00 3.81 -12.81
CA PRO A 323 2.95 4.77 -12.51
C PRO A 323 3.20 5.33 -11.11
N THR A 324 3.65 6.58 -11.05
CA THR A 324 3.80 7.28 -9.77
C THR A 324 2.44 7.82 -9.38
N GLU A 325 2.18 7.98 -8.08
CA GLU A 325 0.92 8.61 -7.61
C GLU A 325 0.72 10.00 -8.23
N ARG A 326 1.83 10.69 -8.55
CA ARG A 326 1.84 11.98 -9.23
C ARG A 326 1.44 11.89 -10.71
N LEU A 327 1.90 10.88 -11.44
CA LEU A 327 1.54 10.68 -12.86
C LEU A 327 0.03 10.42 -12.99
N VAL A 328 -0.52 9.58 -12.11
CA VAL A 328 -1.97 9.33 -12.08
C VAL A 328 -2.71 10.64 -11.79
N ALA A 329 -2.36 11.38 -10.73
CA ALA A 329 -3.00 12.66 -10.44
C ALA A 329 -2.91 13.66 -11.60
N SER A 330 -1.77 13.74 -12.28
CA SER A 330 -1.58 14.66 -13.42
C SER A 330 -2.32 14.24 -14.69
N GLU A 331 -2.45 12.93 -14.96
CA GLU A 331 -3.24 12.43 -16.09
C GLU A 331 -4.73 12.70 -15.85
N TRP A 332 -5.20 12.53 -14.60
CA TRP A 332 -6.55 12.88 -14.20
C TRP A 332 -6.82 14.39 -14.25
N GLN A 333 -5.87 15.23 -13.82
CA GLN A 333 -5.95 16.68 -13.98
C GLN A 333 -5.99 17.08 -15.47
N ALA A 334 -5.14 16.49 -16.32
CA ALA A 334 -5.14 16.75 -17.75
C ALA A 334 -6.46 16.31 -18.41
N SER A 335 -7.06 15.21 -17.96
CA SER A 335 -8.40 14.78 -18.40
C SER A 335 -9.49 15.75 -17.94
N ALA A 336 -9.42 16.25 -16.70
CA ALA A 336 -10.34 17.26 -16.18
C ALA A 336 -10.24 18.58 -16.97
N GLU A 337 -9.03 19.09 -17.20
CA GLU A 337 -8.77 20.28 -18.02
C GLU A 337 -9.26 20.12 -19.47
N ARG A 338 -9.13 18.91 -20.03
CA ARG A 338 -9.63 18.60 -21.38
C ARG A 338 -11.15 18.60 -21.42
N ILE A 339 -11.81 18.11 -20.36
CA ILE A 339 -13.26 18.17 -20.20
C ILE A 339 -13.72 19.62 -20.02
N GLU A 340 -13.05 20.41 -19.18
CA GLU A 340 -13.31 21.84 -19.01
C GLU A 340 -13.19 22.60 -20.34
N ARG A 341 -12.14 22.34 -21.11
CA ARG A 341 -11.93 22.96 -22.43
C ARG A 341 -13.01 22.57 -23.42
N LEU A 342 -13.42 21.30 -23.45
CA LEU A 342 -14.50 20.82 -24.33
C LEU A 342 -15.87 21.40 -23.94
N LEU A 343 -16.11 21.62 -22.65
CA LEU A 343 -17.31 22.30 -22.16
C LEU A 343 -17.28 23.81 -22.51
N PHE A 344 -16.12 24.46 -22.43
CA PHE A 344 -15.93 25.87 -22.77
C PHE A 344 -16.06 26.14 -24.27
N GLU A 345 -15.51 25.25 -25.11
CA GLU A 345 -15.57 25.40 -26.57
C GLU A 345 -16.97 25.14 -27.15
N ASN A 346 -17.80 24.32 -26.49
CA ASN A 346 -19.13 23.93 -26.98
C ASN A 346 -20.31 24.58 -26.26
N SER A 347 -20.09 25.35 -25.20
CA SER A 347 -21.14 25.99 -24.41
C SER A 347 -20.88 27.48 -24.29
N LYS A 348 -21.88 28.32 -24.61
CA LYS A 348 -21.89 29.75 -24.24
C LYS A 348 -22.08 29.92 -22.72
N VAL A 349 -21.15 29.41 -21.92
CA VAL A 349 -21.17 29.52 -20.45
C VAL A 349 -19.84 30.14 -20.03
N GLU A 350 -19.89 31.40 -19.58
CA GLU A 350 -18.78 32.02 -18.87
C GLU A 350 -18.74 31.45 -17.44
N LEU A 351 -17.68 30.71 -17.11
CA LEU A 351 -17.34 30.41 -15.72
C LEU A 351 -16.47 31.56 -15.20
N ALA A 352 -16.87 32.16 -14.08
CA ALA A 352 -16.04 33.16 -13.41
C ALA A 352 -14.73 32.52 -12.96
N GLU A 353 -13.58 33.13 -13.33
CA GLU A 353 -12.27 32.67 -12.89
C GLU A 353 -12.19 32.69 -11.36
N GLY A 354 -11.85 31.53 -10.79
CA GLY A 354 -11.59 31.35 -9.37
C GLY A 354 -12.85 30.99 -8.59
N ILE A 355 -13.05 29.69 -8.36
CA ILE A 355 -13.43 29.01 -7.10
C ILE A 355 -13.55 27.52 -7.46
N ILE A 356 -12.43 26.80 -7.38
CA ILE A 356 -12.45 25.35 -7.11
C ILE A 356 -11.57 25.18 -5.88
N ASP A 357 -12.15 25.46 -4.72
CA ASP A 357 -11.39 25.45 -3.46
C ASP A 357 -11.36 24.07 -2.78
N GLU A 358 -12.23 23.11 -3.14
CA GLU A 358 -12.15 21.75 -2.60
C GLU A 358 -12.89 20.72 -3.48
N LEU A 359 -12.19 19.66 -3.91
CA LEU A 359 -12.77 18.47 -4.53
C LEU A 359 -12.83 17.35 -3.47
N VAL A 360 -14.04 16.97 -3.06
CA VAL A 360 -14.25 15.88 -2.09
C VAL A 360 -14.51 14.57 -2.85
N ILE A 361 -13.64 13.58 -2.62
CA ILE A 361 -13.75 12.23 -3.17
C ILE A 361 -14.59 11.36 -2.21
N VAL A 362 -15.65 10.72 -2.70
CA VAL A 362 -16.47 9.74 -1.95
C VAL A 362 -16.40 8.37 -2.67
N PRO A 363 -16.36 7.22 -1.97
CA PRO A 363 -15.89 5.94 -2.52
C PRO A 363 -16.88 5.16 -3.41
N ASP A 364 -17.89 5.80 -4.00
CA ASP A 364 -18.97 5.11 -4.74
C ASP A 364 -19.09 5.51 -6.22
N GLY A 365 -18.06 6.14 -6.80
CA GLY A 365 -18.11 6.53 -8.21
C GLY A 365 -19.18 7.57 -8.56
N MET A 366 -19.76 8.26 -7.57
CA MET A 366 -20.54 9.48 -7.74
C MET A 366 -19.70 10.69 -7.34
N LEU A 367 -19.52 11.62 -8.28
CA LEU A 367 -19.08 12.98 -7.97
C LEU A 367 -20.27 13.72 -7.33
N TRP A 368 -20.12 14.18 -6.08
CA TRP A 368 -20.99 15.21 -5.52
C TRP A 368 -20.30 16.55 -5.70
N TYR A 369 -20.88 17.43 -6.52
CA TYR A 369 -20.55 18.86 -6.48
C TYR A 369 -21.25 19.49 -5.28
N LEU A 370 -20.51 20.23 -4.44
CA LEU A 370 -21.12 21.24 -3.57
C LEU A 370 -21.76 22.31 -4.46
N PRO A 371 -22.95 22.84 -4.11
CA PRO A 371 -23.66 23.76 -4.98
C PRO A 371 -22.88 25.07 -5.14
N PHE A 372 -22.62 25.45 -6.38
CA PHE A 372 -22.27 26.82 -6.75
C PHE A 372 -23.56 27.64 -6.80
N GLU A 373 -23.52 28.87 -6.28
CA GLU A 373 -24.58 29.85 -6.50
C GLU A 373 -24.42 30.39 -7.94
N LEU A 374 -25.37 30.05 -8.81
CA LEU A 374 -25.46 30.67 -10.14
C LEU A 374 -25.98 32.10 -9.97
N LEU A 375 -25.11 33.09 -10.14
CA LEU A 375 -25.54 34.47 -10.21
C LEU A 375 -26.09 34.78 -11.63
N PRO A 376 -27.19 35.55 -11.76
CA PRO A 376 -27.69 35.98 -13.05
C PRO A 376 -26.68 36.86 -13.79
N VAL A 377 -26.64 36.74 -15.12
CA VAL A 377 -25.83 37.58 -16.00
C VAL A 377 -26.14 39.06 -15.75
N GLY A 378 -25.21 39.79 -15.13
CA GLY A 378 -25.31 41.22 -14.84
C GLY A 378 -24.73 41.70 -13.50
N SER A 379 -24.44 40.81 -12.55
CA SER A 379 -23.92 41.20 -11.22
C SER A 379 -22.38 41.22 -11.11
N ALA A 380 -21.65 40.83 -12.14
CA ALA A 380 -20.18 40.73 -12.17
C ALA A 380 -19.42 42.09 -12.24
N ARG A 381 -20.01 43.20 -11.74
CA ARG A 381 -19.32 44.50 -11.69
C ARG A 381 -19.03 45.03 -10.29
N ALA A 382 -19.35 44.31 -9.22
CA ALA A 382 -19.10 44.78 -7.84
C ALA A 382 -17.94 44.08 -7.10
N ALA A 383 -17.37 42.99 -7.64
CA ALA A 383 -16.34 42.21 -6.95
C ALA A 383 -14.88 42.63 -7.25
N VAL A 384 -14.65 43.79 -7.88
CA VAL A 384 -13.31 44.32 -8.22
C VAL A 384 -12.82 45.39 -7.23
N ALA A 385 -13.28 45.33 -5.97
CA ALA A 385 -12.88 46.29 -4.94
C ALA A 385 -12.26 45.61 -3.69
N GLY A 386 -11.13 44.92 -3.90
CA GLY A 386 -9.97 44.99 -2.98
C GLY A 386 -10.10 44.61 -1.49
N GLN A 387 -11.10 43.86 -1.04
CA GLN A 387 -11.16 43.36 0.35
C GLN A 387 -11.33 41.84 0.38
N ARG A 388 -10.36 41.14 1.00
CA ARG A 388 -10.44 39.70 1.28
C ARG A 388 -11.56 39.43 2.30
N PRO A 389 -12.48 38.48 2.05
CA PRO A 389 -13.41 38.03 3.09
C PRO A 389 -12.68 37.17 4.13
N PRO A 390 -13.18 37.11 5.38
CA PRO A 390 -12.59 36.29 6.44
C PRO A 390 -12.80 34.79 6.16
N ARG A 391 -11.82 33.96 6.54
CA ARG A 391 -11.88 32.49 6.41
C ARG A 391 -13.11 31.93 7.15
N PRO A 392 -13.91 31.03 6.54
CA PRO A 392 -14.94 30.29 7.25
C PRO A 392 -14.30 29.28 8.22
N GLN A 393 -14.84 29.17 9.43
CA GLN A 393 -14.52 28.09 10.36
C GLN A 393 -15.21 26.79 9.92
N ALA A 394 -14.55 25.65 10.13
CA ALA A 394 -15.06 24.33 9.77
C ALA A 394 -16.41 24.01 10.43
N PRO A 395 -17.39 23.42 9.72
CA PRO A 395 -18.68 23.07 10.32
C PRO A 395 -18.59 21.80 11.16
N THR A 396 -19.23 21.83 12.34
CA THR A 396 -19.47 20.68 13.23
C THR A 396 -20.75 19.91 12.89
N VAL A 397 -20.83 18.66 13.35
CA VAL A 397 -21.63 17.49 12.89
C VAL A 397 -23.18 17.59 12.92
N GLU A 398 -23.82 18.74 13.14
CA GLU A 398 -25.25 18.76 13.54
C GLU A 398 -26.32 19.26 12.53
N SER A 399 -26.03 19.51 11.25
CA SER A 399 -26.99 20.21 10.36
C SER A 399 -27.67 19.40 9.23
N THR A 400 -27.96 18.11 9.41
CA THR A 400 -28.63 17.26 8.39
C THR A 400 -30.09 16.89 8.67
N ALA A 401 -30.88 17.75 9.31
CA ALA A 401 -32.30 17.46 9.54
C ALA A 401 -33.20 18.72 9.55
N ALA A 402 -33.47 19.31 8.39
CA ALA A 402 -34.69 20.10 8.15
C ALA A 402 -34.87 20.39 6.66
N LEU A 403 -36.11 20.56 6.22
CA LEU A 403 -36.57 21.06 4.92
C LEU A 403 -36.97 19.99 3.89
N SER A 404 -38.05 19.27 4.22
CA SER A 404 -39.03 18.81 3.25
C SER A 404 -40.13 19.86 3.06
N GLY A 405 -40.39 20.27 1.82
CA GLY A 405 -41.67 20.89 1.43
C GLY A 405 -41.59 22.25 0.75
N ALA A 406 -41.59 22.25 -0.59
CA ALA A 406 -42.22 23.29 -1.41
C ALA A 406 -42.33 22.80 -2.86
N ARG A 407 -43.50 23.07 -3.48
CA ARG A 407 -43.89 22.72 -4.86
C ARG A 407 -44.02 24.05 -5.62
N ILE A 408 -43.42 24.21 -6.81
CA ILE A 408 -43.72 25.35 -7.71
C ILE A 408 -43.73 24.89 -9.17
N ASP A 409 -44.79 25.33 -9.85
CA ASP A 409 -45.22 25.10 -11.23
C ASP A 409 -44.42 25.84 -12.32
N LYS A 410 -44.56 25.31 -13.54
CA LYS A 410 -44.27 25.85 -14.89
C LYS A 410 -42.97 25.39 -15.57
N GLN A 411 -43.21 24.64 -16.65
CA GLN A 411 -42.26 24.12 -17.63
C GLN A 411 -42.19 25.11 -18.82
N PRO A 412 -41.01 25.49 -19.35
CA PRO A 412 -40.90 26.12 -20.66
C PRO A 412 -40.43 25.14 -21.73
N ASP A 413 -41.18 25.15 -22.83
CA ASP A 413 -40.96 24.41 -24.07
C ASP A 413 -39.74 24.93 -24.85
N ASN A 414 -38.81 24.04 -25.19
CA ASN A 414 -38.17 24.04 -26.51
C ASN A 414 -37.47 22.71 -26.79
N HIS A 415 -38.17 21.83 -27.52
CA HIS A 415 -37.81 20.42 -27.74
C HIS A 415 -36.83 20.16 -28.91
N SER A 416 -36.22 21.20 -29.51
CA SER A 416 -35.42 21.06 -30.73
C SER A 416 -33.89 21.07 -30.53
N GLU A 417 -33.34 21.67 -29.48
CA GLU A 417 -31.90 21.60 -29.18
C GLU A 417 -31.51 20.35 -28.36
N LEU A 418 -32.43 19.82 -27.56
CA LEU A 418 -32.21 18.65 -26.70
C LEU A 418 -32.06 17.33 -27.48
N ARG A 419 -32.59 17.25 -28.71
CA ARG A 419 -32.42 16.05 -29.55
C ARG A 419 -31.04 15.93 -30.20
N ARG A 420 -30.29 17.02 -30.38
CA ARG A 420 -28.93 16.95 -30.92
C ARG A 420 -27.88 16.53 -29.88
N LEU A 421 -28.15 16.77 -28.59
CA LEU A 421 -27.28 16.35 -27.48
C LEU A 421 -27.51 14.90 -27.02
N HIS A 422 -28.64 14.30 -27.39
CA HIS A 422 -29.00 12.94 -27.00
C HIS A 422 -28.09 11.86 -27.63
N ASP A 423 -27.43 12.17 -28.76
CA ASP A 423 -26.57 11.21 -29.46
C ASP A 423 -25.09 11.23 -28.99
N VAL A 424 -24.73 12.12 -28.06
CA VAL A 424 -23.36 12.19 -27.48
C VAL A 424 -23.36 11.91 -25.98
N CYS A 425 -24.42 12.26 -25.24
CA CYS A 425 -24.56 11.95 -23.82
C CYS A 425 -26.04 11.71 -23.47
N ARG A 426 -26.38 10.53 -22.93
CA ARG A 426 -27.72 10.28 -22.34
C ARG A 426 -27.88 11.04 -21.02
N ILE A 427 -28.20 12.32 -21.10
CA ILE A 427 -28.51 13.15 -19.93
C ILE A 427 -29.96 12.87 -19.49
N ARG A 428 -30.16 12.36 -18.26
CA ARG A 428 -31.49 12.33 -17.61
C ARG A 428 -31.63 13.55 -16.70
N TYR A 429 -32.64 14.38 -16.98
CA TYR A 429 -32.97 15.55 -16.20
C TYR A 429 -33.85 15.16 -14.98
N CYS A 430 -33.48 15.62 -13.78
CA CYS A 430 -34.27 15.46 -12.55
C CYS A 430 -34.90 16.82 -12.16
N PRO A 431 -36.24 16.99 -12.14
CA PRO A 431 -36.84 18.32 -12.11
C PRO A 431 -36.83 19.03 -10.75
N THR A 432 -36.27 18.44 -9.68
CA THR A 432 -36.44 18.96 -8.31
C THR A 432 -35.19 19.50 -7.64
N ARG A 433 -34.01 19.44 -8.30
CA ARG A 433 -32.78 20.10 -7.85
C ARG A 433 -31.94 20.48 -9.06
N SER A 434 -31.31 21.66 -9.04
CA SER A 434 -30.35 22.13 -10.04
C SER A 434 -29.06 21.29 -9.99
N LEU A 435 -29.14 20.03 -10.40
CA LEU A 435 -28.02 19.10 -10.42
C LEU A 435 -27.98 18.44 -11.81
N ALA A 436 -26.94 18.74 -12.59
CA ALA A 436 -26.64 17.99 -13.80
C ALA A 436 -25.76 16.79 -13.43
N VAL A 437 -26.25 15.57 -13.66
CA VAL A 437 -25.47 14.34 -13.50
C VAL A 437 -24.95 13.94 -14.88
N LEU A 438 -23.65 14.11 -15.10
CA LEU A 438 -22.98 13.64 -16.31
C LEU A 438 -22.55 12.17 -16.10
N ARG A 439 -23.20 11.27 -16.84
CA ARG A 439 -22.82 9.86 -16.92
C ARG A 439 -22.02 9.65 -18.20
N PHE A 440 -20.73 9.33 -18.06
CA PHE A 440 -19.90 8.98 -19.20
C PHE A 440 -20.04 7.48 -19.49
N GLU A 441 -20.51 7.14 -20.68
CA GLU A 441 -20.24 5.84 -21.31
C GLU A 441 -19.00 6.06 -22.17
N THR A 442 -17.85 5.47 -21.79
CA THR A 442 -16.65 5.52 -22.63
C THR A 442 -16.80 4.58 -23.82
N PRO A 443 -16.27 4.93 -25.01
CA PRO A 443 -15.95 3.95 -26.06
C PRO A 443 -14.92 2.92 -25.57
#